data_AF-A0AAJ1D4D1-F1
#
_entry.id   AF-A0AAJ1D4D1-F1
#
_cell.length_a   1.000
_cell.length_b   1.000
_cell.length_c   1.000
_cell.angle_alpha   90.00
_cell.angle_beta   90.00
_cell.angle_gamma   90.00
#
_symmetry.space_group_name_H-M   'P 1'
#
loop_
_entity.id
_entity.type
_entity.pdbx_description
1 polymer ?
#
loop_
_entity_poly.entity_id
_entity_poly.type
_entity_poly.pdbx_seq_one_letter_code
_entity_poly.pdbx_strand_id
1 'polypeptide(L)'
;RKVRGFSSYSYNNKLTFVNNLDLRVSLYEIDEIKFARVFPRFNFFVDVGYGMLEYVNTSVSENNLIASTGVQATICVSDFASLGYQYAYVLKGDNFDLDQSLVSVGSLVLMLDF
;
A
#
# COMPACT_ATOMS: atom_id res chain seq x y z
N ARG A 1 -7.66 0.76 -0.13
CA ARG A 1 -6.86 0.58 1.11
C ARG A 1 -6.25 1.90 1.56
N LYS A 2 -6.18 2.18 2.86
CA LYS A 2 -5.58 3.41 3.40
C LYS A 2 -4.11 3.20 3.85
N VAL A 3 -3.84 2.10 4.54
CA VAL A 3 -2.50 1.66 4.96
C VAL A 3 -2.16 0.38 4.19
N ARG A 4 -0.97 0.30 3.59
CA ARG A 4 -0.52 -0.88 2.84
C ARG A 4 -0.30 -2.08 3.77
N GLY A 5 -0.46 -3.29 3.26
CA GLY A 5 -0.34 -4.52 4.07
C GLY A 5 -1.57 -4.86 4.92
N PHE A 6 -2.60 -4.01 4.92
CA PHE A 6 -3.90 -4.26 5.54
C PHE A 6 -5.01 -4.31 4.49
N SER A 7 -6.04 -5.13 4.75
CA SER A 7 -7.23 -5.13 3.90
C SER A 7 -8.00 -3.81 4.02
N SER A 8 -8.75 -3.46 2.97
CA SER A 8 -9.38 -2.15 2.85
C SER A 8 -10.46 -1.88 3.91
N TYR A 9 -11.00 -2.92 4.54
CA TYR A 9 -12.12 -2.82 5.48
C TYR A 9 -11.77 -3.18 6.93
N SER A 10 -10.54 -3.61 7.20
CA SER A 10 -10.13 -4.15 8.50
C SER A 10 -10.06 -3.11 9.63
N TYR A 11 -10.07 -1.82 9.33
CA TYR A 11 -9.95 -0.75 10.34
C TYR A 11 -10.85 0.45 10.02
N ASN A 12 -12.14 0.17 9.81
CA ASN A 12 -13.12 1.17 9.44
C ASN A 12 -13.78 1.82 10.68
N ASN A 13 -12.99 2.52 11.49
CA ASN A 13 -13.51 3.33 12.59
C ASN A 13 -14.14 4.63 12.06
N LYS A 14 -15.08 5.21 12.83
CA LYS A 14 -15.75 6.49 12.48
C LYS A 14 -14.78 7.65 12.26
N LEU A 15 -13.65 7.64 12.96
CA LEU A 15 -12.58 8.63 12.77
C LEU A 15 -11.26 7.89 12.52
N THR A 16 -10.60 8.25 11.41
CA THR A 16 -9.34 7.62 10.99
C THR A 16 -8.35 8.69 10.54
N PHE A 17 -7.15 8.65 11.09
CA PHE A 17 -6.00 9.43 10.66
C PHE A 17 -5.01 8.51 9.97
N VAL A 18 -4.52 8.90 8.80
CA VAL A 18 -3.55 8.10 8.04
C VAL A 18 -2.47 9.00 7.49
N ASN A 19 -1.23 8.59 7.68
CA ASN A 19 -0.05 9.22 7.10
C ASN A 19 0.70 8.19 6.26
N ASN A 20 0.93 8.53 4.99
CA ASN A 20 1.66 7.69 4.05
C ASN A 20 2.93 8.45 3.65
N LEU A 21 4.08 7.87 3.96
CA LEU A 21 5.38 8.39 3.55
C LEU A 21 5.96 7.47 2.48
N ASP A 22 6.33 8.05 1.34
CA ASP A 22 6.94 7.35 0.21
C ASP A 22 8.25 8.01 -0.20
N LEU A 23 9.33 7.23 -0.19
CA LEU A 23 10.58 7.56 -0.87
C LEU A 23 10.59 6.86 -2.23
N ARG A 24 10.53 7.66 -3.30
CA ARG A 24 10.54 7.16 -4.68
C ARG A 24 11.90 7.35 -5.33
N VAL A 25 12.43 6.27 -5.89
CA VAL A 25 13.59 6.25 -6.78
C VAL A 25 13.12 5.91 -8.18
N SER A 26 13.26 6.87 -9.10
CA SER A 26 13.00 6.66 -10.52
C SER A 26 14.32 6.35 -11.21
N LEU A 27 14.38 5.22 -11.91
CA LEU A 27 15.54 4.88 -12.72
C LEU A 27 15.46 5.54 -14.09
N TYR A 28 16.60 5.59 -14.77
CA TYR A 28 16.70 6.06 -16.14
C TYR A 28 15.81 5.21 -17.07
N GLU A 29 15.33 5.85 -18.13
CA GLU A 29 14.58 5.21 -19.19
C GLU A 29 15.40 4.06 -19.80
N ILE A 30 14.79 2.88 -19.90
CA ILE A 30 15.41 1.74 -20.57
C ILE A 30 14.91 1.75 -22.01
N ASP A 31 15.72 2.33 -22.91
CA ASP A 31 15.44 2.47 -24.34
C ASP A 31 15.82 1.20 -25.17
N GLU A 32 16.35 0.16 -24.53
CA GLU A 32 16.79 -1.07 -25.20
C GLU A 32 15.62 -1.96 -25.68
N ILE A 33 14.40 -1.70 -25.21
CA ILE A 33 13.19 -2.42 -25.62
C ILE A 33 12.54 -1.67 -26.78
N LYS A 34 12.82 -2.11 -28.02
CA LYS A 34 12.42 -1.50 -29.31
C LYS A 34 10.95 -1.05 -29.49
N PHE A 35 10.05 -1.39 -28.58
CA PHE A 35 8.61 -1.12 -28.68
C PHE A 35 7.97 -0.53 -27.42
N ALA A 36 8.71 -0.29 -26.34
CA ALA A 36 8.14 0.25 -25.11
C ALA A 36 9.14 1.12 -24.36
N ARG A 37 8.79 2.41 -24.20
CA ARG A 37 9.44 3.29 -23.22
C ARG A 37 9.12 2.75 -21.83
N VAL A 38 10.11 2.18 -21.18
CA VAL A 38 9.96 1.57 -19.85
C VAL A 38 10.66 2.45 -18.82
N PHE A 39 9.88 2.89 -17.82
CA PHE A 39 10.38 3.66 -16.70
C PHE A 39 10.26 2.85 -15.41
N PRO A 40 11.35 2.22 -14.94
CA PRO A 40 11.34 1.49 -13.68
C PRO A 40 11.33 2.48 -12.51
N ARG A 41 10.51 2.19 -11.51
CA ARG A 41 10.39 2.95 -10.27
C ARG A 41 10.43 2.00 -9.08
N PHE A 42 11.17 2.39 -8.05
CA PHE A 42 11.17 1.74 -6.74
C PHE A 42 10.62 2.71 -5.70
N ASN A 43 9.59 2.33 -4.96
CA ASN A 43 9.10 3.08 -3.82
C ASN A 43 9.42 2.30 -2.54
N PHE A 44 10.03 2.97 -1.58
CA PHE A 44 10.11 2.54 -0.19
C PHE A 44 9.05 3.31 0.58
N PHE A 45 8.26 2.64 1.38
CA PHE A 45 7.17 3.30 2.08
C PHE A 45 7.11 2.97 3.56
N VAL A 46 6.57 3.92 4.31
CA VAL A 46 6.16 3.76 5.70
C VAL A 46 4.76 4.36 5.83
N ASP A 47 3.80 3.54 6.25
CA ASP A 47 2.44 3.96 6.48
C ASP A 47 2.10 3.82 7.97
N VAL A 48 1.43 4.83 8.52
CA VAL A 48 0.88 4.80 9.87
C VAL A 48 -0.57 5.23 9.84
N GLY A 49 -1.43 4.43 10.44
CA GLY A 49 -2.86 4.70 10.59
C GLY A 49 -3.29 4.63 12.04
N TYR A 50 -4.19 5.53 12.44
CA TYR A 50 -4.82 5.52 13.75
C TYR A 50 -6.34 5.64 13.59
N GLY A 51 -7.07 4.62 14.05
CA GLY A 51 -8.52 4.59 14.14
C GLY A 51 -8.99 4.85 15.56
N MET A 52 -10.03 5.64 15.73
CA MET A 52 -10.66 5.90 17.02
C MET A 52 -12.18 5.95 16.89
N LEU A 53 -12.88 5.78 18.03
CA LEU A 53 -14.34 5.63 18.15
C LEU A 53 -14.84 4.27 17.64
N GLU A 54 -16.15 4.16 17.46
CA GLU A 54 -16.83 2.94 17.01
C GLU A 54 -16.43 2.53 15.59
N TYR A 55 -16.34 1.22 15.35
CA TYR A 55 -16.33 0.69 13.99
C TYR A 55 -17.65 1.04 13.29
N VAL A 56 -17.57 1.38 12.01
CA VAL A 56 -18.72 1.70 11.17
C VAL A 56 -19.75 0.57 11.25
N ASN A 57 -21.02 0.95 11.49
CA ASN A 57 -22.15 0.03 11.64
C ASN A 57 -22.10 -0.92 12.85
N THR A 58 -21.30 -0.60 13.87
CA THR A 58 -21.27 -1.36 15.13
C THR A 58 -21.32 -0.41 16.33
N SER A 59 -21.60 -0.95 17.51
CA SER A 59 -21.42 -0.28 18.80
C SER A 59 -20.06 -0.61 19.45
N VAL A 60 -19.18 -1.32 18.74
CA VAL A 60 -17.87 -1.71 19.25
C VAL A 60 -16.92 -0.54 19.07
N SER A 61 -16.47 0.05 20.19
CA SER A 61 -15.50 1.13 20.23
C SER A 61 -14.12 0.60 20.54
N GLU A 62 -13.17 0.89 19.66
CA GLU A 62 -11.78 0.45 19.81
C GLU A 62 -10.84 1.49 19.20
N ASN A 63 -9.69 1.67 19.84
CA ASN A 63 -8.63 2.53 19.33
C ASN A 63 -7.54 1.64 18.74
N ASN A 64 -7.26 1.81 17.45
CA ASN A 64 -6.35 0.95 16.72
C ASN A 64 -5.23 1.75 16.10
N LEU A 65 -3.99 1.45 16.48
CA LEU A 65 -2.81 1.91 15.78
C LEU A 65 -2.35 0.80 14.83
N ILE A 66 -2.26 1.12 13.55
CA ILE A 66 -1.72 0.24 12.52
C ILE A 66 -0.51 0.90 11.86
N ALA A 67 0.49 0.11 11.54
CA ALA A 67 1.67 0.59 10.85
C ALA A 67 2.27 -0.49 9.96
N SER A 68 2.78 -0.08 8.81
CA SER A 68 3.48 -0.97 7.89
C SER A 68 4.61 -0.24 7.17
N THR A 69 5.55 -1.02 6.66
CA THR A 69 6.64 -0.55 5.81
C THR A 69 6.80 -1.50 4.65
N GLY A 70 7.44 -1.09 3.57
CA GLY A 70 7.73 -2.03 2.50
C GLY A 70 8.33 -1.41 1.27
N VAL A 71 8.30 -2.22 0.20
CA VAL A 71 8.86 -1.86 -1.09
C VAL A 71 7.83 -2.09 -2.19
N GLN A 72 7.92 -1.29 -3.23
CA GLN A 72 7.14 -1.44 -4.44
C GLN A 72 8.04 -1.23 -5.63
N ALA A 73 8.09 -2.23 -6.52
CA ALA A 73 8.67 -2.08 -7.84
C ALA A 73 7.55 -1.81 -8.83
N THR A 74 7.74 -0.86 -9.74
CA THR A 74 6.74 -0.49 -10.74
C THR A 74 7.43 -0.24 -12.07
N ILE A 75 6.83 -0.73 -13.14
CA ILE A 75 7.20 -0.50 -14.52
C ILE A 75 6.06 0.29 -15.15
N CYS A 76 6.39 1.48 -15.64
CA CYS A 76 5.46 2.24 -16.47
C CYS A 76 5.58 1.74 -17.91
N VAL A 77 4.46 1.30 -18.46
CA VAL A 77 4.36 0.84 -19.84
C VAL A 77 3.64 1.94 -20.60
N SER A 78 4.41 2.76 -21.33
CA SER A 78 3.89 3.96 -22.02
C SER A 78 3.28 4.98 -21.03
N ASP A 79 2.55 5.97 -21.55
CA ASP A 79 1.97 7.07 -20.78
C ASP A 79 0.63 6.71 -20.09
N PHE A 80 0.07 5.51 -20.33
CA PHE A 80 -1.30 5.17 -19.93
C PHE A 80 -1.41 4.23 -18.71
N ALA A 81 -0.36 3.45 -18.41
CA ALA A 81 -0.43 2.45 -17.34
C ALA A 81 0.92 2.21 -16.67
N SER A 82 0.83 1.96 -15.36
CA SER A 82 1.92 1.47 -14.54
C SER A 82 1.52 0.14 -13.91
N LEU A 83 2.35 -0.88 -14.13
CA LEU A 83 2.20 -2.19 -13.49
C LEU A 83 3.30 -2.33 -12.44
N GLY A 84 2.93 -2.72 -11.23
CA GLY A 84 3.88 -2.91 -10.16
C GLY A 84 3.56 -4.10 -9.29
N TYR A 85 4.58 -4.52 -8.55
CA TYR A 85 4.44 -5.45 -7.46
C TYR A 85 4.86 -4.75 -6.18
N GLN A 86 4.07 -4.93 -5.15
CA GLN A 86 4.31 -4.39 -3.82
C GLN A 86 4.44 -5.51 -2.80
N TYR A 87 5.39 -5.34 -1.90
CA TYR A 87 5.55 -6.16 -0.72
C TYR A 87 5.50 -5.26 0.52
N ALA A 88 4.53 -5.52 1.39
CA ALA A 88 4.33 -4.80 2.64
C ALA A 88 4.63 -5.71 3.83
N TYR A 89 5.30 -5.16 4.83
CA TYR A 89 5.58 -5.77 6.12
C TYR A 89 4.82 -5.00 7.21
N VAL A 90 4.08 -5.73 8.03
CA VAL A 90 3.26 -5.19 9.12
C VAL A 90 4.16 -4.95 10.33
N LEU A 91 4.25 -3.69 10.76
CA LEU A 91 5.00 -3.29 11.95
C LEU A 91 4.12 -3.33 13.20
N LYS A 92 2.83 -3.01 13.06
CA LYS A 92 1.87 -2.98 14.16
C LYS A 92 0.45 -3.15 13.64
N GLY A 93 -0.37 -3.91 14.37
CA GLY A 93 -1.76 -4.20 14.03
C GLY A 93 -1.92 -5.62 13.50
N ASP A 94 -3.15 -6.11 13.52
CA ASP A 94 -3.50 -7.46 13.10
C ASP A 94 -4.23 -7.41 11.76
N ASN A 95 -4.06 -8.43 10.94
CA ASN A 95 -4.88 -8.56 9.75
C ASN A 95 -6.14 -9.35 10.11
N PHE A 96 -7.31 -8.70 10.13
CA PHE A 96 -8.57 -9.38 10.42
C PHE A 96 -9.08 -10.25 9.26
N ASP A 97 -8.72 -9.92 8.01
CA ASP A 97 -9.14 -10.66 6.81
C ASP A 97 -8.11 -11.69 6.34
N LEU A 98 -6.85 -11.55 6.75
CA LEU A 98 -5.77 -12.49 6.43
C LEU A 98 -5.44 -13.29 7.68
N ASP A 99 -4.69 -14.38 7.54
CA ASP A 99 -4.16 -15.09 8.72
C ASP A 99 -3.41 -14.10 9.61
N GLN A 100 -3.82 -13.99 10.88
CA GLN A 100 -3.27 -13.02 11.83
C GLN A 100 -1.76 -13.22 12.08
N SER A 101 -1.21 -14.39 11.71
CA SER A 101 0.21 -14.68 11.72
C SER A 101 0.98 -14.06 10.54
N LEU A 102 0.30 -13.56 9.51
CA LEU A 102 0.93 -12.95 8.34
C LEU A 102 1.44 -11.56 8.66
N VAL A 103 2.75 -11.51 8.90
CA VAL A 103 3.51 -10.27 9.09
C VAL A 103 3.86 -9.60 7.75
N SER A 104 3.55 -10.23 6.61
CA SER A 104 3.83 -9.65 5.30
C SER A 104 2.80 -10.00 4.23
N VAL A 105 2.56 -9.07 3.32
CA VAL A 105 1.56 -9.17 2.25
C VAL A 105 2.14 -8.70 0.92
N GLY A 106 2.05 -9.56 -0.10
CA GLY A 106 2.36 -9.23 -1.49
C GLY A 106 1.11 -8.83 -2.27
N SER A 107 1.21 -7.84 -3.16
CA SER A 107 0.09 -7.35 -3.95
C SER A 107 0.57 -6.86 -5.32
N LEU A 108 -0.14 -7.28 -6.37
CA LEU A 108 -0.05 -6.66 -7.69
C LEU A 108 -0.79 -5.32 -7.69
N VAL A 109 -0.16 -4.31 -8.27
CA VAL A 109 -0.66 -2.95 -8.32
C VAL A 109 -0.73 -2.53 -9.79
N LEU A 110 -1.93 -2.19 -10.26
CA LEU A 110 -2.15 -1.55 -11.54
C LEU A 110 -2.56 -0.10 -11.26
N MET A 111 -1.85 0.86 -11.85
CA MET A 111 -2.24 2.26 -11.87
C MET A 111 -2.49 2.67 -13.31
N LEU A 112 -3.67 3.20 -13.59
CA LEU A 112 -4.00 3.77 -14.90
C LEU A 112 -3.82 5.29 -14.80
N ASP A 113 -3.08 5.87 -15.73
CA ASP A 113 -2.94 7.32 -15.91
C ASP A 113 -3.87 7.71 -17.07
N PHE A 114 -4.96 8.42 -16.77
CA PHE A 114 -5.90 8.98 -17.76
C PHE A 114 -6.32 10.39 -17.37
#